data_AF-A0A3L7JH78-F1
#
_entry.id   AF-A0A3L7JH78-F1
#
_cell.length_a   1.000
_cell.length_b   1.000
_cell.length_c   1.000
_cell.angle_alpha   90.00
_cell.angle_beta   90.00
_cell.angle_gamma   90.00
#
_symmetry.space_group_name_H-M   'P 1'
#
loop_
_entity.id
_entity.type
_entity.pdbx_description
1 polymer ?
#
loop_
_entity_poly.entity_id
_entity_poly.type
_entity_poly.pdbx_seq_one_letter_code
_entity_poly.pdbx_strand_id
1 'polypeptide(L)' 'MRFACLMLGSLLLPAAATAGDIVSGPVAASVVNVIDGDSFTADALVWPGMRLRYTVRVKGIDTPETRRAGCKA' A
#
# COMPACT_ATOMS: atom_id res chain seq x y z
N MET A 1 -55.72 11.37 2.02
CA MET A 1 -54.99 10.32 1.27
C MET A 1 -53.80 10.92 0.50
N ARG A 2 -52.89 11.65 1.15
CA ARG A 2 -51.73 12.33 0.50
C ARG A 2 -50.65 12.71 1.53
N PHE A 3 -50.08 11.77 2.28
CA PHE A 3 -48.97 12.06 3.21
C PHE A 3 -47.99 10.89 3.34
N ALA A 4 -47.74 10.18 2.25
CA ALA A 4 -46.84 9.03 2.24
C ALA A 4 -45.96 9.08 0.99
N CYS A 5 -45.00 10.00 0.93
CA CYS A 5 -43.91 9.89 -0.07
C CYS A 5 -42.70 10.81 0.12
N LEU A 6 -42.48 11.41 1.30
CA LEU A 6 -41.42 12.42 1.48
C LEU A 6 -40.30 12.04 2.45
N MET A 7 -40.16 10.76 2.81
CA MET A 7 -39.14 10.28 3.76
C MET A 7 -38.41 9.04 3.21
N LEU A 8 -37.85 9.10 2.00
CA LEU A 8 -37.03 8.01 1.47
C LEU A 8 -35.92 8.48 0.51
N GLY A 9 -35.22 9.57 0.85
CA GLY A 9 -34.23 10.19 -0.05
C GLY A 9 -32.83 10.42 0.51
N SER A 10 -32.56 10.15 1.79
CA SER A 10 -31.34 10.63 2.47
C SER A 10 -30.19 9.61 2.58
N LEU A 11 -30.30 8.41 2.00
CA LEU A 11 -29.35 7.31 2.26
C LEU A 11 -28.36 7.01 1.12
N LEU A 12 -27.85 8.04 0.44
CA LEU A 12 -26.81 7.91 -0.60
C LEU A 12 -25.70 8.97 -0.44
N LEU A 13 -25.30 9.27 0.80
CA LEU A 13 -24.08 10.05 1.04
C LEU A 13 -22.86 9.13 0.81
N PRO A 14 -22.01 9.37 -0.20
CA PRO A 14 -20.75 8.65 -0.31
C PRO A 14 -19.88 9.01 0.90
N ALA A 15 -19.48 7.99 1.68
CA ALA A 15 -18.50 8.18 2.72
C ALA A 15 -17.19 8.67 2.08
N ALA A 16 -16.77 9.89 2.44
CA ALA A 16 -15.48 10.41 2.02
C ALA A 16 -14.39 9.47 2.57
N ALA A 17 -13.70 8.76 1.68
CA ALA A 17 -12.56 7.95 2.06
C ALA A 17 -11.43 8.90 2.49
N THR A 18 -11.11 8.91 3.79
CA THR A 18 -9.91 9.58 4.27
C THR A 18 -8.71 8.75 3.83
N ALA A 19 -7.77 9.39 3.12
CA ALA A 19 -6.47 8.78 2.86
C ALA A 19 -5.86 8.34 4.21
N GLY A 20 -5.41 7.08 4.29
CA GLY A 20 -4.79 6.57 5.50
C GLY A 20 -3.52 7.35 5.88
N ASP A 21 -3.11 7.23 7.13
CA ASP A 21 -1.94 7.93 7.65
C ASP A 21 -0.69 7.61 6.81
N ILE A 22 -0.09 8.66 6.24
CA ILE A 22 1.14 8.55 5.47
C ILE A 22 2.30 8.63 6.46
N VAL A 23 3.08 7.56 6.56
CA VAL A 23 4.38 7.61 7.24
C VAL A 23 5.35 8.33 6.32
N SER A 24 5.71 9.56 6.67
CA SER A 24 6.74 10.32 5.97
C SER A 24 8.09 9.61 6.08
N GLY A 25 8.72 9.35 4.95
CA GLY A 25 10.05 8.72 4.89
C GLY A 25 11.19 9.74 5.05
N PRO A 26 12.45 9.29 5.16
CA PRO A 26 12.92 7.90 5.16
C PRO A 26 12.76 7.20 6.51
N VAL A 27 12.49 5.89 6.48
CA VAL A 27 12.41 5.03 7.68
C VAL A 27 13.59 4.07 7.73
N ALA A 28 14.08 3.78 8.94
CA ALA A 28 15.12 2.77 9.12
C ALA A 28 14.55 1.38 8.80
N ALA A 29 15.23 0.64 7.93
CA ALA A 29 14.78 -0.70 7.54
C ALA A 29 15.96 -1.68 7.49
N SER A 30 15.68 -2.95 7.80
CA SER A 30 16.63 -4.05 7.66
C SER A 30 16.11 -5.06 6.65
N VAL A 31 16.94 -5.44 5.68
CA VAL A 31 16.61 -6.47 4.69
C VAL A 31 16.53 -7.84 5.36
N VAL A 32 15.50 -8.59 5.02
CA VAL A 32 15.20 -9.91 5.59
C VAL A 32 15.44 -11.01 4.56
N ASN A 33 14.97 -10.78 3.33
CA ASN A 33 15.09 -11.73 2.24
C ASN A 33 15.16 -10.98 0.90
N VAL A 34 15.97 -11.46 -0.03
CA VAL A 34 16.07 -10.92 -1.39
C VAL A 34 15.22 -11.79 -2.31
N ILE A 35 14.36 -11.17 -3.13
CA ILE A 35 13.43 -11.89 -4.02
C ILE A 35 14.02 -11.94 -5.44
N ASP A 36 14.44 -10.77 -5.94
CA ASP A 36 15.07 -10.56 -7.25
C ASP A 36 16.00 -9.32 -7.18
N GLY A 37 16.42 -8.79 -8.33
CA GLY A 37 17.40 -7.71 -8.38
C GLY A 37 16.86 -6.31 -8.02
N ASP A 38 15.54 -6.12 -7.96
CA ASP A 38 14.90 -4.86 -7.54
C ASP A 38 13.86 -5.02 -6.42
N SER A 39 13.58 -6.25 -5.98
CA SER A 39 12.57 -6.56 -4.98
C SER A 39 13.16 -7.35 -3.80
N PHE A 40 12.81 -6.92 -2.60
CA PHE A 40 13.24 -7.57 -1.36
C PHE A 40 12.21 -7.39 -0.25
N THR A 41 12.23 -8.26 0.75
CA THR A 41 11.45 -8.10 1.97
C THR A 41 12.28 -7.39 3.03
N ALA A 42 11.70 -6.38 3.68
CA ALA A 42 12.37 -5.60 4.72
C ALA A 42 11.47 -5.38 5.95
N ASP A 43 12.09 -5.31 7.11
CA ASP A 43 11.46 -4.83 8.33
C ASP A 43 11.72 -3.33 8.48
N ALA A 44 10.68 -2.52 8.34
CA ALA A 44 10.72 -1.07 8.53
C ALA A 44 10.33 -0.70 9.96
N LEU A 45 11.19 0.07 10.64
CA LEU A 45 10.89 0.69 11.93
C LEU A 45 10.14 1.99 11.69
N VAL A 46 8.82 1.92 11.63
CA VAL A 46 7.95 3.08 11.36
C VAL A 46 7.67 3.93 12.60
N TRP A 47 7.76 3.32 13.79
CA TRP A 47 7.57 3.96 15.09
C TRP A 47 8.42 3.24 16.15
N PRO A 48 8.85 3.89 17.24
CA PRO A 48 9.52 3.20 18.34
C PRO A 48 8.77 1.95 18.80
N GLY A 49 9.47 0.81 18.74
CA GLY A 49 8.91 -0.51 19.10
C GLY A 49 8.04 -1.18 18.02
N MET A 50 7.75 -0.52 16.90
CA MET A 50 6.92 -1.06 15.82
C MET A 50 7.74 -1.35 14.56
N ARG A 51 7.85 -2.64 14.23
CA ARG A 51 8.45 -3.11 12.97
C ARG A 51 7.37 -3.69 12.09
N LEU A 52 7.29 -3.19 10.87
CA LEU A 52 6.38 -3.71 9.85
C LEU A 52 7.19 -4.38 8.74
N ARG A 53 6.76 -5.57 8.33
CA ARG A 53 7.39 -6.31 7.24
C ARG A 53 6.69 -6.02 5.92
N TYR A 54 7.44 -5.52 4.94
CA TYR A 54 6.92 -5.22 3.62
C TYR A 54 7.84 -5.75 2.52
N THR A 55 7.27 -6.05 1.36
CA THR A 55 8.01 -6.21 0.12
C THR A 55 8.23 -4.84 -0.49
N VAL A 56 9.49 -4.49 -0.71
CA VAL A 56 9.94 -3.20 -1.25
C VAL A 56 10.46 -3.42 -2.66
N ARG A 57 10.10 -2.50 -3.56
CA ARG A 57 10.59 -2.46 -4.93
C ARG A 57 11.41 -1.19 -5.17
N VAL A 58 12.59 -1.33 -5.76
CA VAL A 58 13.47 -0.19 -6.05
C VAL A 58 12.90 0.59 -7.23
N LYS A 59 12.51 1.84 -6.98
CA LYS A 59 11.92 2.69 -8.00
C LYS A 59 12.92 2.97 -9.12
N GLY A 60 12.52 2.70 -10.36
CA GLY A 60 13.33 2.98 -11.56
C GLY A 60 14.33 1.89 -11.92
N ILE A 61 14.32 0.76 -11.21
CA ILE A 61 15.06 -0.45 -11.58
C ILE A 61 14.02 -1.53 -11.89
N ASP A 62 14.19 -2.23 -13.01
CA ASP A 62 13.37 -3.36 -13.44
C ASP A 62 14.31 -4.52 -13.75
N THR A 63 14.24 -5.61 -12.99
CA THR A 63 15.11 -6.78 -13.19
C THR A 63 14.31 -7.99 -13.66
N PRO A 64 14.95 -9.01 -14.28
CA PRO A 64 14.23 -10.20 -14.69
C PRO A 64 13.63 -10.92 -13.48
N GLU A 65 12.33 -11.18 -13.54
CA GLU A 65 11.62 -11.90 -12.49
C GLU A 65 12.15 -13.34 -12.32
N THR A 66 12.48 -13.74 -11.08
CA THR A 66 13.10 -15.03 -10.76
C THR A 66 12.32 -16.24 -11.30
N ARG A 67 10.99 -16.15 -11.36
CA ARG A 67 10.11 -17.27 -11.78
C ARG A 67 9.62 -17.19 -13.22
N ARG A 68 9.68 -16.02 -13.85
CA ARG A 68 9.22 -15.77 -15.23
C ARG A 68 10.13 -14.71 -15.84
N ALA A 69 11.35 -15.13 -16.16
CA ALA A 69 12.37 -14.23 -16.67
C ALA A 69 11.84 -13.49 -17.92
N GLY A 70 11.69 -12.18 -17.78
CA GLY A 70 11.33 -11.26 -18.84
C GLY A 70 11.64 -9.85 -18.37
N CYS A 71 12.36 -9.09 -19.19
CA CYS A 71 12.58 -7.65 -19.00
C CYS A 71 11.91 -6.92 -20.15
N LYS A 72 11.24 -5.81 -19.87
CA LYS A 72 10.82 -4.87 -20.92
C LYS A 72 11.94 -3.85 -21.08
N ALA A 73 12.40 -3.68 -22.33
CA ALA A 73 13.42 -2.69 -22.69
C ALA A 73 12.85 -1.28 -22.70
#